data_AF-A0A1H5G7U0-F1
#
_entry.id   AF-A0A1H5G7U0-F1
#
_cell.length_a   1.000
_cell.length_b   1.000
_cell.length_c   1.000
_cell.angle_alpha   90.00
_cell.angle_beta   90.00
_cell.angle_gamma   90.00
#
_symmetry.space_group_name_H-M   'P 1'
#
loop_
_entity.id
_entity.type
_entity.pdbx_description
1 polymer ?
#
loop_
_entity_poly.entity_id
_entity_poly.type
_entity_poly.pdbx_seq_one_letter_code
_entity_poly.pdbx_strand_id
1 'polypeptide(L)'
;MPCPGSIDTVEHIFERPWGRLVVGELMAPDLDELLVFTARLRCVEAGGNAGLGIEWLDAIETLKSVGCAAQAVITDAVATCIRAERKADSVPRAEWDRGIASQIALARRESPNRGGRHLGFAGVGGRTRRRGRGPPE
;
A
#
# COMPACT_ATOMS: atom_id res chain seq x y z
N MET A 1 13.68 -17.45 -35.71
CA MET A 1 12.20 -17.53 -35.66
C MET A 1 11.76 -17.50 -34.21
N PRO A 2 11.47 -16.32 -33.62
CA PRO A 2 10.84 -16.22 -32.29
C PRO A 2 9.32 -16.13 -32.41
N CYS A 3 8.63 -16.80 -31.49
CA CYS A 3 7.17 -16.87 -31.35
C CYS A 3 6.56 -15.58 -30.76
N PRO A 4 5.28 -15.28 -31.01
CA PRO A 4 4.62 -14.06 -30.55
C PRO A 4 4.00 -14.25 -29.16
N GLY A 5 4.16 -13.24 -28.31
CA GLY A 5 3.56 -13.20 -26.98
C GLY A 5 3.87 -11.90 -26.26
N SER A 6 3.44 -10.76 -26.82
CA SER A 6 3.36 -9.50 -26.08
C SER A 6 2.18 -9.63 -25.12
N ILE A 7 2.47 -9.91 -23.86
CA ILE A 7 1.59 -9.50 -22.76
C ILE A 7 2.25 -8.24 -22.24
N ASP A 8 1.69 -7.10 -22.66
CA ASP A 8 2.16 -5.80 -22.24
C ASP A 8 2.14 -5.72 -20.71
N THR A 9 3.34 -5.56 -20.18
CA THR A 9 3.71 -5.34 -18.80
C THR A 9 2.79 -4.31 -18.12
N VAL A 10 2.00 -4.74 -17.14
CA VAL A 10 1.26 -3.86 -16.20
C VAL A 10 2.22 -3.23 -15.16
N GLU A 11 3.46 -2.94 -15.54
CA GLU A 11 4.46 -2.26 -14.69
C GLU A 11 4.76 -0.85 -15.19
N HIS A 12 3.76 0.01 -15.37
CA HIS A 12 4.05 1.45 -15.61
C HIS A 12 3.09 2.45 -14.93
N ILE A 13 2.23 2.02 -13.99
CA ILE A 13 1.26 2.95 -13.35
C ILE A 13 1.80 3.68 -12.10
N PHE A 14 2.96 3.31 -11.59
CA PHE A 14 3.59 3.98 -10.44
C PHE A 14 4.96 4.56 -10.83
N GLU A 15 5.03 5.21 -12.00
CA GLU A 15 6.11 6.16 -12.24
C GLU A 15 6.01 7.29 -11.21
N ARG A 16 7.13 7.56 -10.55
CA ARG A 16 7.32 8.64 -9.59
C ARG A 16 7.50 9.96 -10.34
N PRO A 17 6.70 11.00 -10.07
CA PRO A 17 7.13 12.37 -10.30
C PRO A 17 6.88 13.21 -9.05
N TRP A 18 7.41 12.78 -7.89
CA TRP A 18 7.51 13.67 -6.74
C TRP A 18 8.95 13.73 -6.27
N GLY A 19 9.86 14.02 -7.20
CA GLY A 19 11.03 14.81 -6.83
C GLY A 19 10.51 16.12 -6.27
N ARG A 20 10.65 16.31 -4.95
CA ARG A 20 10.36 17.53 -4.16
C ARG A 20 9.60 18.61 -4.96
N LEU A 21 8.34 18.36 -5.26
CA LEU A 21 7.50 19.33 -5.98
C LEU A 21 6.94 20.25 -4.90
N VAL A 22 7.66 21.34 -4.66
CA VAL A 22 7.24 22.43 -3.78
C VAL A 22 6.13 23.17 -4.51
N VAL A 23 4.90 22.68 -4.40
CA VAL A 23 3.71 23.48 -4.69
C VAL A 23 3.55 24.40 -3.47
N GLY A 24 3.88 25.68 -3.65
CA GLY A 24 3.91 26.77 -2.66
C GLY A 24 3.48 26.43 -1.24
N GLU A 25 4.45 26.32 -0.32
CA GLU A 25 4.31 26.23 1.15
C GLU A 25 3.08 25.47 1.69
N LEU A 26 2.62 24.42 1.00
CA LEU A 26 1.64 23.50 1.53
C LEU A 26 2.37 22.56 2.51
N MET A 27 2.23 22.84 3.80
CA MET A 27 2.68 21.94 4.85
C MET A 27 1.73 20.74 4.91
N ALA A 28 2.29 19.54 5.07
CA ALA A 28 1.48 18.36 5.35
C ALA A 28 0.72 18.58 6.66
N PRO A 29 -0.57 18.20 6.74
CA PRO A 29 -1.32 18.34 7.97
C PRO A 29 -0.69 17.46 9.05
N ASP A 30 -0.68 17.96 10.29
CA ASP A 30 -0.35 17.11 11.43
C ASP A 30 -1.53 16.17 11.77
N LEU A 31 -1.30 15.27 12.73
CA LEU A 31 -2.29 14.27 13.11
C LEU A 31 -3.55 14.92 13.71
N ASP A 32 -3.39 15.98 14.49
CA ASP A 32 -4.52 16.64 15.16
C ASP A 32 -5.39 17.38 14.14
N GLU A 33 -4.77 18.05 13.17
CA GLU A 33 -5.47 18.68 12.05
C GLU A 33 -6.29 17.66 11.26
N LEU A 34 -5.69 16.51 10.91
CA LEU A 34 -6.38 15.47 10.15
C LEU A 34 -7.57 14.88 10.94
N LEU A 35 -7.43 14.70 12.25
CA LEU A 35 -8.51 14.21 13.11
C LEU A 35 -9.65 15.22 13.24
N VAL A 36 -9.33 16.51 13.42
CA VAL A 36 -10.33 17.59 13.48
C VAL A 36 -11.07 17.70 12.15
N PHE A 37 -10.36 17.68 11.03
CA PHE A 37 -10.97 17.70 9.70
C PHE A 37 -11.89 16.50 9.47
N THR A 38 -11.45 15.29 9.86
CA THR A 38 -12.27 14.07 9.78
C THR A 38 -13.55 14.19 10.61
N ALA A 39 -13.46 14.77 11.81
CA ALA A 39 -14.64 14.99 12.67
C ALA A 39 -15.63 15.97 12.02
N ARG A 40 -15.14 17.05 11.39
CA ARG A 40 -15.99 18.00 10.65
C ARG A 40 -16.65 17.37 9.43
N LEU A 41 -15.90 16.57 8.67
CA LEU A 41 -16.40 15.89 7.47
C LEU A 41 -17.58 14.95 7.79
N ARG A 42 -17.58 14.32 8.98
CA ARG A 42 -18.69 13.46 9.44
C ARG A 42 -20.02 14.19 9.63
N CYS A 43 -20.01 15.51 9.73
CA CYS A 43 -21.19 16.33 9.96
C CYS A 43 -21.65 17.09 8.70
N VAL A 44 -21.07 16.80 7.52
CA VAL A 44 -21.47 17.45 6.26
C VAL A 44 -22.85 16.96 5.84
N GLU A 45 -23.73 17.91 5.57
CA GLU A 45 -25.05 17.68 4.99
C GLU A 45 -25.09 18.29 3.58
N ALA A 46 -25.56 17.52 2.60
CA ALA A 46 -25.88 18.05 1.29
C ALA A 46 -27.14 18.93 1.44
N GLY A 47 -26.94 20.21 1.78
CA GLY A 47 -28.02 21.20 1.78
C GLY A 47 -28.76 21.14 0.44
N GLY A 48 -30.09 21.26 0.48
CA GLY A 48 -31.08 20.75 -0.50
C GLY A 48 -31.00 21.15 -1.98
N ASN A 49 -29.81 21.24 -2.56
CA ASN A 49 -29.50 21.46 -3.96
C ASN A 49 -28.61 20.32 -4.50
N ALA A 50 -29.08 19.65 -5.54
CA ALA A 50 -28.37 18.54 -6.18
C ALA A 50 -27.00 18.96 -6.77
N GLY A 51 -26.86 20.19 -7.28
CA GLY A 51 -25.60 20.68 -7.84
C GLY A 51 -24.49 20.73 -6.79
N LEU A 52 -24.78 21.32 -5.63
CA LEU A 52 -23.85 21.33 -4.49
C LEU A 52 -23.55 19.91 -4.00
N GLY A 53 -24.54 19.01 -4.00
CA GLY A 53 -24.32 17.60 -3.66
C GLY A 53 -23.30 16.90 -4.58
N ILE A 54 -23.31 17.20 -5.89
CA ILE A 54 -22.35 16.65 -6.85
C ILE A 54 -20.94 17.18 -6.60
N GLU A 55 -20.79 18.48 -6.34
CA GLU A 55 -19.49 19.08 -6.00
C GLU A 55 -18.91 18.48 -4.70
N TRP A 56 -19.75 18.26 -3.69
CA TRP A 56 -19.35 17.56 -2.47
C TRP A 56 -18.87 16.13 -2.74
N LEU A 57 -19.56 15.39 -3.60
CA LEU A 57 -19.17 14.02 -3.97
C LEU A 57 -17.81 13.99 -4.68
N ASP A 58 -17.59 14.89 -5.65
CA ASP A 58 -16.32 14.99 -6.38
C ASP A 58 -15.14 15.33 -5.45
N ALA A 59 -15.34 16.29 -4.54
CA ALA A 59 -14.34 16.67 -3.55
C ALA A 59 -14.00 15.51 -2.59
N ILE A 60 -15.01 14.75 -2.13
CA ILE A 60 -14.80 13.60 -1.23
C ILE A 60 -14.09 12.45 -1.95
N GLU A 61 -14.41 12.18 -3.22
CA GLU A 61 -13.72 11.12 -3.98
C GLU A 61 -12.27 11.50 -4.27
N THR A 62 -11.99 12.77 -4.54
CA THR A 62 -10.62 13.29 -4.65
C THR A 62 -9.86 13.12 -3.34
N LEU A 63 -10.46 13.52 -2.21
CA LEU A 63 -9.89 13.35 -0.89
C LEU A 63 -9.57 11.88 -0.58
N LYS A 64 -10.50 10.97 -0.90
CA LYS A 64 -10.31 9.52 -0.73
C LYS A 64 -9.12 9.02 -1.54
N SER A 65 -9.01 9.43 -2.81
CA SER A 65 -7.90 9.04 -3.69
C SER A 65 -6.55 9.50 -3.15
N VAL A 66 -6.45 10.76 -2.70
CA VAL A 66 -5.25 11.31 -2.06
C VAL A 66 -4.94 10.57 -0.75
N GLY A 67 -5.96 10.28 0.06
CA GLY A 67 -5.82 9.52 1.29
C GLY A 67 -5.22 8.12 1.07
N CYS A 68 -5.65 7.40 0.02
CA CYS A 68 -5.07 6.12 -0.35
C CYS A 68 -3.59 6.23 -0.77
N ALA A 69 -3.24 7.26 -1.53
CA ALA A 69 -1.85 7.51 -1.90
C ALA A 69 -0.98 7.80 -0.66
N ALA A 70 -1.46 8.64 0.26
CA ALA A 70 -0.77 8.93 1.52
C ALA A 70 -0.61 7.67 2.39
N GLN A 71 -1.62 6.80 2.47
CA GLN A 71 -1.54 5.52 3.18
C GLN A 71 -0.42 4.62 2.64
N ALA A 72 -0.21 4.58 1.32
CA ALA A 72 0.88 3.79 0.72
C ALA A 72 2.26 4.33 1.13
N VAL A 73 2.44 5.66 1.12
CA VAL A 73 3.69 6.31 1.55
C VAL A 73 3.97 6.07 3.03
N ILE A 74 2.96 6.27 3.90
CA ILE A 74 3.09 6.04 5.34
C ILE A 74 3.40 4.57 5.64
N THR A 75 2.76 3.65 4.91
CA THR A 75 3.01 2.21 5.05
C THR A 75 4.47 1.84 4.78
N ASP A 76 5.06 2.36 3.71
CA ASP A 76 6.47 2.11 3.37
C ASP A 76 7.42 2.72 4.41
N ALA A 77 7.13 3.94 4.86
CA ALA A 77 7.91 4.62 5.90
C ALA A 77 7.90 3.84 7.23
N VAL A 78 6.72 3.40 7.69
CA VAL A 78 6.58 2.58 8.91
C VAL A 78 7.33 1.25 8.77
N ALA A 79 7.17 0.55 7.65
CA ALA A 79 7.86 -0.71 7.43
C ALA A 79 9.39 -0.52 7.43
N THR A 80 9.88 0.57 6.84
CA THR A 80 11.30 0.92 6.83
C THR A 80 11.83 1.23 8.23
N CYS A 81 11.07 1.99 9.03
CA CYS A 81 11.41 2.30 10.42
C CYS A 81 11.54 1.02 11.26
N ILE A 82 10.52 0.15 11.23
CA ILE A 82 10.51 -1.11 11.98
C ILE A 82 11.69 -2.02 11.58
N ARG A 83 12.02 -2.10 10.29
CA ARG A 83 13.19 -2.87 9.82
C ARG A 83 14.49 -2.28 10.35
N ALA A 84 14.62 -0.96 10.40
CA ALA A 84 15.80 -0.28 10.92
C ALA A 84 15.96 -0.52 12.43
N GLU A 85 14.87 -0.45 13.20
CA GLU A 85 14.84 -0.77 14.63
C GLU A 85 15.27 -2.22 14.88
N ARG A 86 14.66 -3.19 14.18
CA ARG A 86 15.02 -4.61 14.31
C ARG A 86 16.47 -4.90 13.94
N LYS A 87 17.01 -4.18 12.95
CA LYS A 87 18.43 -4.25 12.61
C LYS A 87 19.31 -3.74 13.75
N ALA A 88 18.95 -2.63 14.38
CA ALA A 88 19.67 -2.08 15.52
C ALA A 88 19.63 -3.05 16.72
N ASP A 89 18.51 -3.75 16.91
CA ASP A 89 18.31 -4.77 17.94
C ASP A 89 18.97 -6.13 17.60
N SER A 90 19.74 -6.21 16.50
CA SER A 90 20.41 -7.44 16.04
C SER A 90 19.46 -8.63 15.80
N VAL A 91 18.18 -8.36 15.52
CA VAL A 91 17.21 -9.39 15.15
C VAL A 91 17.66 -10.05 13.83
N PRO A 92 17.54 -11.38 13.67
CA PRO A 92 17.89 -12.04 12.42
C PRO A 92 17.09 -11.48 11.25
N ARG A 93 17.74 -11.25 10.10
CA ARG A 93 17.12 -10.61 8.91
C ARG A 93 15.83 -11.29 8.45
N ALA A 94 15.75 -12.62 8.59
CA ALA A 94 14.56 -13.40 8.24
C ALA A 94 13.31 -13.02 9.06
N GLU A 95 13.47 -12.30 10.17
CA GLU A 95 12.39 -11.92 11.08
C GLU A 95 12.03 -10.43 10.98
N TRP A 96 12.72 -9.64 10.15
CA TRP A 96 12.51 -8.20 10.09
C TRP A 96 11.12 -7.80 9.62
N ASP A 97 10.50 -8.58 8.73
CA ASP A 97 9.16 -8.30 8.21
C ASP A 97 8.05 -9.00 9.01
N ARG A 98 8.39 -9.84 9.99
CA ARG A 98 7.41 -10.63 10.75
C ARG A 98 6.41 -9.71 11.45
N GLY A 99 5.13 -9.85 11.11
CA GLY A 99 4.03 -9.10 11.74
C GLY A 99 3.79 -7.67 11.23
N ILE A 100 4.68 -7.11 10.38
CA ILE A 100 4.51 -5.75 9.85
C ILE A 100 3.22 -5.62 9.05
N ALA A 101 2.96 -6.56 8.12
CA ALA A 101 1.75 -6.57 7.30
C ALA A 101 0.46 -6.64 8.15
N SER A 102 0.47 -7.42 9.23
CA SER A 102 -0.68 -7.53 10.14
C SER A 102 -0.94 -6.22 10.89
N GLN A 103 0.12 -5.54 11.36
CA GLN A 103 -0.01 -4.23 12.03
C GLN A 103 -0.59 -3.17 11.08
N ILE A 104 -0.08 -3.11 9.85
CA ILE A 104 -0.58 -2.19 8.82
C ILE A 104 -2.05 -2.48 8.47
N ALA A 105 -2.41 -3.76 8.27
CA ALA A 105 -3.79 -4.14 7.97
C ALA A 105 -4.76 -3.77 9.09
N LEU A 106 -4.36 -4.00 10.35
CA LEU A 106 -5.14 -3.59 11.53
C LEU A 106 -5.30 -2.06 11.59
N ALA A 107 -4.24 -1.30 11.33
CA ALA A 107 -4.28 0.16 11.30
C ALA A 107 -5.22 0.69 10.21
N ARG A 108 -5.25 0.02 9.05
CA ARG A 108 -6.19 0.32 7.94
C ARG A 108 -7.62 -0.13 8.21
N ARG A 109 -7.88 -0.81 9.33
CA ARG A 109 -9.17 -1.46 9.64
C ARG A 109 -9.61 -2.45 8.57
N GLU A 110 -8.64 -3.05 7.89
CA GLU A 110 -8.86 -4.11 6.91
C GLU A 110 -8.75 -5.46 7.60
N SER A 111 -9.64 -6.40 7.28
CA SER A 111 -9.47 -7.76 7.81
C SER A 111 -8.18 -8.37 7.24
N PRO A 112 -7.36 -9.07 8.04
CA PRO A 112 -6.12 -9.70 7.56
C PRO A 112 -6.35 -10.63 6.35
N ASN A 113 -7.56 -11.16 6.21
CA ASN A 113 -7.96 -12.04 5.10
C ASN A 113 -8.23 -11.31 3.77
N ARG A 114 -8.28 -9.97 3.74
CA ARG A 114 -8.31 -9.19 2.49
C ARG A 114 -6.93 -8.71 2.02
N GLY A 115 -5.88 -8.89 2.82
CA GLY A 115 -4.47 -8.66 2.42
C GLY A 115 -3.84 -9.82 1.63
N GLY A 116 -4.49 -10.98 1.57
CA GLY A 116 -3.98 -12.20 0.93
C GLY A 116 -4.04 -12.24 -0.61
N ARG A 117 -4.55 -11.20 -1.28
CA ARG A 117 -4.54 -11.12 -2.77
C ARG A 117 -3.33 -10.37 -3.36
N HIS A 118 -2.42 -9.87 -2.53
CA HIS A 118 -1.19 -9.19 -3.00
C HIS A 118 0.13 -9.78 -2.49
N LEU A 119 0.13 -10.97 -1.88
CA LEU A 119 1.36 -11.68 -1.51
C LEU A 119 1.32 -13.16 -1.93
N GLY A 120 0.87 -13.39 -3.16
CA GLY A 120 0.81 -14.71 -3.79
C GLY A 120 1.85 -14.96 -4.87
N PHE A 121 3.02 -14.30 -4.86
CA PHE A 121 4.13 -14.62 -5.79
C PHE A 121 5.54 -14.44 -5.21
N ALA A 122 5.71 -14.56 -3.89
CA ALA A 122 7.04 -14.64 -3.30
C ALA A 122 7.07 -15.77 -2.27
N GLY A 123 7.46 -16.97 -2.73
CA GLY A 123 7.80 -18.07 -1.82
C GLY A 123 7.05 -19.38 -2.05
N VAL A 124 7.14 -19.95 -3.25
CA VAL A 124 7.20 -21.42 -3.37
C VAL A 124 8.50 -21.77 -4.11
N GLY A 125 9.61 -21.57 -3.40
CA GLY A 125 10.81 -22.38 -3.57
C GLY A 125 10.54 -23.77 -3.00
N GLY A 126 9.62 -24.51 -3.65
CA GLY A 126 9.25 -25.86 -3.29
C GLY A 126 10.25 -26.84 -3.87
N ARG A 127 11.26 -27.21 -3.07
CA ARG A 127 12.07 -28.43 -3.16
C ARG A 127 11.48 -29.51 -4.08
N THR A 128 12.03 -29.69 -5.27
CA THR A 128 11.92 -30.94 -6.01
C THR A 128 13.13 -31.81 -5.68
N ARG A 129 12.84 -32.88 -4.95
CA ARG A 129 13.75 -33.98 -4.64
C ARG A 129 14.43 -34.49 -5.91
N ARG A 130 15.75 -34.65 -5.88
CA ARG A 130 16.45 -35.60 -6.76
C ARG A 130 15.84 -36.98 -6.55
N ARG A 131 15.15 -37.53 -7.56
CA ARG A 131 14.99 -38.97 -7.71
C ARG A 131 15.92 -39.41 -8.82
N GLY A 132 17.04 -40.03 -8.43
CA GLY A 132 17.75 -40.94 -9.30
C GLY A 132 16.90 -42.21 -9.46
N ARG A 133 16.58 -42.57 -10.69
CA ARG A 133 16.22 -43.93 -11.10
C ARG A 133 16.65 -44.07 -12.55
N GLY A 134 17.83 -44.66 -12.76
CA GLY A 134 18.21 -45.18 -14.07
C GLY A 134 17.33 -46.39 -14.43
N PRO A 135 17.09 -46.66 -15.71
CA PRO A 135 16.41 -47.87 -16.16
C PRO A 135 17.34 -49.09 -16.02
N PRO A 136 16.82 -50.29 -15.71
CA PRO A 136 17.60 -51.52 -15.80
C PRO A 136 17.75 -51.98 -17.25
N GLU A 137 18.80 -52.78 -17.46
CA GLU A 137 19.33 -53.45 -18.66
C GLU A 137 18.43 -53.61 -19.89
#